data_AF-I1BYU7-F1
#
_entry.id   AF-I1BYU7-F1
#
_cell.length_a   1.000
_cell.length_b   1.000
_cell.length_c   1.000
_cell.angle_alpha   90.00
_cell.angle_beta   90.00
_cell.angle_gamma   90.00
#
_symmetry.space_group_name_H-M   'P 1'
#
loop_
_entity.id
_entity.type
_entity.pdbx_description
1 polymer ?
#
loop_
_entity_poly.entity_id
_entity_poly.type
_entity_poly.pdbx_seq_one_letter_code
_entity_poly.pdbx_strand_id
1 'polypeptide(L)'
;MPNITELSKSTWDYLFPPQFQTVNCWYCGEDTDLDLKAGESERHWYCSHCENVNRKDENGDIIDPSVPSKTLDPPFRVTTYVPYKLDKTKPKLCDRCINKQSIIRWFADDFIPDDENVTND
;
A
#
# COMPACT_ATOMS: atom_id res chain seq x y z
N MET A 1 -4.36 -42.74 -22.96
CA MET A 1 -5.32 -41.67 -23.27
C MET A 1 -4.63 -40.35 -22.92
N PRO A 2 -4.35 -39.45 -23.88
CA PRO A 2 -3.69 -38.19 -23.54
C PRO A 2 -4.65 -37.26 -22.78
N ASN A 3 -4.09 -36.50 -21.85
CA ASN A 3 -4.78 -35.66 -20.87
C ASN A 3 -5.30 -34.37 -21.55
N ILE A 4 -6.58 -34.06 -21.37
CA ILE A 4 -7.35 -33.03 -22.14
C ILE A 4 -6.95 -31.59 -21.74
N THR A 5 -6.07 -31.41 -20.76
CA THR A 5 -5.58 -30.08 -20.33
C THR A 5 -4.53 -29.43 -21.26
N GLU A 6 -4.08 -30.10 -22.33
CA GLU A 6 -3.11 -29.54 -23.29
C GLU A 6 -3.73 -28.80 -24.49
N LEU A 7 -5.06 -28.71 -24.57
CA LEU A 7 -5.76 -28.13 -25.72
C LEU A 7 -6.05 -26.64 -25.54
N SER A 8 -5.06 -25.79 -25.88
CA SER A 8 -5.24 -24.59 -26.74
C SER A 8 -3.98 -23.72 -26.89
N LYS A 9 -2.75 -24.27 -26.87
CA LYS A 9 -1.57 -23.45 -27.23
C LYS A 9 -1.61 -23.16 -28.73
N SER A 10 -1.77 -21.90 -29.09
CA SER A 10 -1.74 -21.45 -30.48
C SER A 10 -0.32 -21.58 -31.03
N THR A 11 -0.17 -21.70 -32.34
CA THR A 11 1.14 -21.71 -33.00
C THR A 11 1.96 -20.45 -32.66
N TRP A 12 1.28 -19.33 -32.36
CA TRP A 12 1.90 -18.08 -31.93
C TRP A 12 2.58 -18.19 -30.55
N ASP A 13 2.05 -19.00 -29.63
CA ASP A 13 2.63 -19.20 -28.29
C ASP A 13 3.98 -19.95 -28.34
N TYR A 14 4.17 -20.79 -29.38
CA TYR A 14 5.44 -21.49 -29.60
C TYR A 14 6.49 -20.60 -30.28
N LEU A 15 6.07 -19.70 -31.16
CA LEU A 15 6.96 -18.79 -31.88
C LEU A 15 7.42 -17.62 -30.99
N PHE A 16 6.58 -17.23 -30.03
CA PHE A 16 6.90 -16.24 -29.04
C PHE A 16 6.66 -16.84 -27.67
N PRO A 17 7.61 -17.60 -27.09
CA PRO A 17 7.48 -18.06 -25.72
C PRO A 17 7.30 -16.84 -24.80
N PRO A 18 6.39 -16.89 -23.81
CA PRO A 18 6.29 -15.82 -22.84
C PRO A 18 7.61 -15.70 -22.09
N GLN A 19 8.11 -14.48 -21.99
CA GLN A 19 9.36 -14.17 -21.33
C GLN A 19 9.00 -13.61 -19.96
N PHE A 20 9.11 -14.48 -18.96
CA PHE A 20 8.79 -14.14 -17.58
C PHE A 20 10.06 -13.78 -16.81
N GLN A 21 9.94 -12.81 -15.93
CA GLN A 21 10.97 -12.45 -14.97
C GLN A 21 10.37 -12.37 -13.58
N THR A 22 10.94 -13.11 -12.63
CA THR A 22 10.46 -13.05 -11.26
C THR A 22 10.97 -11.78 -10.58
N VAL A 23 10.06 -11.04 -9.94
CA VAL A 23 10.37 -9.83 -9.15
C VAL A 23 9.61 -9.86 -7.83
N ASN A 24 10.19 -9.23 -6.81
CA ASN A 24 9.59 -9.18 -5.48
C ASN A 24 8.73 -7.91 -5.31
N CYS A 25 7.49 -8.06 -4.84
CA CYS A 25 6.60 -6.92 -4.59
C CYS A 25 6.96 -6.20 -3.29
N TRP A 26 7.14 -4.88 -3.37
CA TRP A 26 7.48 -4.07 -2.19
C TRP A 26 6.37 -4.02 -1.14
N TYR A 27 5.10 -4.09 -1.55
CA TYR A 27 3.96 -3.92 -0.63
C TYR A 27 3.61 -5.19 0.15
N CYS A 28 3.69 -6.37 -0.46
CA CYS A 28 3.36 -7.63 0.20
C CYS A 28 4.54 -8.56 0.44
N GLY A 29 5.71 -8.29 -0.17
CA GLY A 29 6.90 -9.12 -0.06
C GLY A 29 6.85 -10.44 -0.83
N GLU A 30 5.77 -10.71 -1.56
CA GLU A 30 5.63 -11.91 -2.39
C GLU A 30 6.30 -11.74 -3.76
N ASP A 31 6.85 -12.82 -4.27
CA ASP A 31 7.39 -12.87 -5.63
C ASP A 31 6.25 -12.96 -6.67
N THR A 32 6.40 -12.23 -7.77
CA THR A 32 5.45 -12.19 -8.88
C THR A 32 6.19 -12.32 -10.20
N ASP A 33 5.56 -12.98 -11.17
CA ASP A 33 6.11 -13.13 -12.52
C ASP A 33 5.69 -11.96 -13.39
N LEU A 34 6.67 -11.21 -13.90
CA LEU A 34 6.51 -10.16 -14.91
C LEU A 34 6.25 -10.75 -16.28
N ASP A 35 5.20 -10.29 -16.97
CA ASP A 35 5.10 -10.52 -18.41
C ASP A 35 5.79 -9.40 -19.17
N LEU A 36 7.03 -9.66 -19.62
CA LEU A 36 7.83 -8.68 -20.35
C LEU A 36 7.23 -8.32 -21.73
N LYS A 37 6.19 -9.02 -22.23
CA LYS A 37 5.48 -8.64 -23.46
C LYS A 37 4.28 -7.74 -23.20
N ALA A 38 3.74 -7.74 -21.99
CA ALA A 38 2.63 -6.88 -21.59
C ALA A 38 3.07 -5.42 -21.34
N GLY A 39 4.36 -5.10 -21.56
CA GLY A 39 4.93 -3.78 -21.28
C GLY A 39 5.31 -3.57 -19.81
N GLU A 40 5.27 -4.64 -19.00
CA GLU A 40 5.78 -4.61 -17.64
C GLU A 40 7.31 -4.67 -17.64
N SER A 41 7.92 -4.16 -16.56
CA SER A 41 9.36 -4.19 -16.35
C SER A 41 9.68 -4.24 -14.87
N GLU A 42 10.93 -4.53 -14.52
CA GLU A 42 11.42 -4.41 -13.14
C GLU A 42 11.27 -3.00 -12.54
N ARG A 43 11.02 -1.97 -13.37
CA ARG A 43 10.75 -0.59 -12.94
C ARG A 43 9.28 -0.30 -12.75
N HIS A 44 8.39 -1.08 -13.34
CA HIS A 44 6.95 -0.86 -13.26
C HIS A 44 6.18 -2.15 -13.53
N TRP A 45 5.47 -2.65 -12.52
CA TRP A 45 4.72 -3.89 -12.65
C TRP A 45 3.55 -4.00 -11.69
N TYR A 46 2.56 -4.77 -12.10
CA TYR A 46 1.41 -5.10 -11.28
C TYR A 46 1.68 -6.37 -10.46
N CYS A 47 1.34 -6.36 -9.17
CA CYS A 47 1.39 -7.56 -8.35
C CYS A 47 0.03 -8.25 -8.34
N SER A 48 -0.03 -9.48 -8.83
CA SER A 48 -1.26 -10.30 -8.85
C SER A 48 -1.70 -10.78 -7.46
N HIS A 49 -0.83 -10.73 -6.45
CA HIS A 49 -1.13 -11.15 -5.08
C HIS A 49 -1.86 -10.09 -4.26
N CYS A 50 -1.38 -8.85 -4.29
CA CYS A 50 -1.91 -7.75 -3.46
C CYS A 50 -2.54 -6.63 -4.26
N GLU A 51 -2.59 -6.77 -5.60
CA GLU A 51 -3.19 -5.84 -6.54
C GLU A 51 -2.55 -4.44 -6.57
N ASN A 52 -1.38 -4.28 -5.94
CA ASN A 52 -0.63 -3.02 -5.99
C ASN A 52 0.23 -2.92 -7.25
N VAL A 53 0.41 -1.68 -7.69
CA VAL A 53 1.31 -1.33 -8.79
C VAL A 53 2.62 -0.85 -8.20
N ASN A 54 3.70 -1.59 -8.46
CA ASN A 54 5.05 -1.24 -8.03
C ASN A 54 5.68 -0.31 -9.07
N ARG A 55 6.45 0.69 -8.61
CA ARG A 55 7.22 1.56 -9.49
C ARG A 55 8.56 1.91 -8.83
N LYS A 56 9.64 1.86 -9.60
CA LYS A 56 10.99 2.27 -9.18
C LYS A 56 11.48 3.46 -10.00
N ASP A 57 12.30 4.30 -9.37
CA ASP A 57 13.00 5.40 -10.04
C ASP A 57 14.24 4.90 -10.81
N GLU A 58 15.05 5.83 -11.31
CA GLU A 58 16.30 5.50 -12.02
C GLU A 58 17.38 4.92 -11.12
N ASN A 59 17.32 5.19 -9.82
CA ASN A 59 18.24 4.68 -8.80
C ASN A 59 17.80 3.31 -8.26
N GLY A 60 16.57 2.89 -8.56
CA GLY A 60 15.96 1.65 -8.08
C GLY A 60 15.12 1.82 -6.82
N ASP A 61 14.92 3.05 -6.36
CA ASP A 61 14.11 3.37 -5.18
C ASP A 61 12.63 3.31 -5.50
N ILE A 62 11.81 2.88 -4.54
CA ILE A 62 10.36 2.76 -4.72
C ILE A 62 9.74 4.16 -4.79
N ILE A 63 9.00 4.41 -5.87
CA ILE A 63 8.18 5.61 -6.02
C ILE A 63 6.72 5.21 -5.82
N ASP A 64 6.13 5.63 -4.71
CA ASP A 64 4.68 5.58 -4.59
C ASP A 64 4.05 6.53 -5.62
N PRO A 65 2.98 6.11 -6.33
CA PRO A 65 2.23 7.03 -7.17
C PRO A 65 1.78 8.17 -6.26
N SER A 66 2.27 9.39 -6.53
CA SER A 66 1.95 10.55 -5.71
C SER A 66 0.43 10.69 -5.65
N VAL A 67 -0.15 10.28 -4.53
CA VAL A 67 -1.57 10.50 -4.29
C VAL A 67 -1.68 12.00 -4.15
N PRO A 68 -2.45 12.71 -5.01
CA PRO A 68 -2.63 14.13 -4.83
C PRO A 68 -3.14 14.34 -3.40
N SER A 69 -2.35 15.04 -2.59
CA SER A 69 -2.70 15.31 -1.20
C SER A 69 -4.04 16.04 -1.21
N LYS A 70 -5.12 15.34 -0.83
CA LYS A 70 -6.47 15.91 -0.82
C LYS A 70 -6.66 16.92 0.31
N THR A 71 -5.66 17.13 1.16
CA THR A 71 -5.67 18.10 2.24
C THR A 71 -5.04 19.40 1.76
N LEU A 72 -5.89 20.29 1.22
CA LEU A 72 -5.53 21.69 0.99
C LEU A 72 -5.54 22.51 2.29
N ASP A 73 -6.14 21.97 3.36
CA ASP A 73 -6.20 22.62 4.65
C ASP A 73 -5.23 21.96 5.64
N PRO A 74 -4.41 22.73 6.37
CA PRO A 74 -3.61 22.19 7.46
C PRO A 74 -4.55 21.51 8.48
N PRO A 75 -4.12 20.39 9.09
CA PRO A 75 -4.92 19.75 10.13
C PRO A 75 -5.24 20.78 11.21
N PHE A 76 -6.51 20.85 11.61
CA PHE A 76 -7.00 21.72 12.66
C PHE A 76 -6.04 21.66 13.86
N ARG A 77 -5.26 22.73 14.07
CA ARG A 77 -4.37 22.83 15.22
C ARG A 77 -5.25 23.05 16.45
N VAL A 78 -5.38 22.02 17.28
CA VAL A 78 -6.04 22.13 18.58
C VAL A 78 -5.15 22.99 19.47
N THR A 79 -5.38 24.31 19.49
CA THR A 79 -4.57 25.27 20.29
C THR A 79 -4.96 25.30 21.76
N THR A 80 -6.03 24.62 22.16
CA THR A 80 -6.52 24.60 23.54
C THR A 80 -6.80 23.16 23.96
N TYR A 81 -6.05 22.65 24.93
CA TYR A 81 -6.35 21.38 25.55
C TYR A 81 -7.68 21.47 26.30
N VAL A 82 -8.70 20.76 25.81
CA VAL A 82 -9.96 20.58 26.53
C VAL A 82 -9.89 19.22 27.23
N PRO A 83 -9.89 19.17 28.56
CA PRO A 83 -9.89 17.90 29.28
C PRO A 83 -11.12 17.08 28.87
N TYR A 84 -10.89 15.82 28.51
CA TYR A 84 -11.99 14.91 28.18
C TYR A 84 -12.94 14.78 29.37
N LYS A 85 -14.19 15.24 29.20
CA LYS A 85 -15.26 15.01 30.16
C LYS A 85 -16.00 13.74 29.76
N LEU A 86 -15.88 12.70 30.60
CA LEU A 86 -16.60 11.44 30.41
C LEU A 86 -18.11 11.69 30.56
N ASP A 87 -18.81 11.74 29.43
CA ASP A 87 -20.27 11.82 29.42
C ASP A 87 -20.87 10.42 29.61
N LYS A 88 -21.38 10.16 30.82
CA LYS A 88 -21.97 8.88 31.21
C LYS A 88 -23.30 8.59 30.51
N THR A 89 -23.90 9.58 29.85
CA THR A 89 -25.18 9.43 29.13
C THR A 89 -24.99 8.96 27.69
N LYS A 90 -23.77 9.05 27.17
CA LYS A 90 -23.47 8.59 25.81
C LYS A 90 -23.39 7.06 25.76
N PRO A 91 -23.92 6.43 24.69
CA PRO A 91 -23.80 4.99 24.51
C PRO A 91 -22.33 4.59 24.47
N LYS A 92 -21.98 3.55 25.24
CA LYS A 92 -20.65 2.95 25.17
C LYS A 92 -20.51 2.22 23.84
N LEU A 93 -19.31 2.28 23.27
CA LEU A 93 -18.95 1.41 22.16
C LEU A 93 -19.09 -0.05 22.61
N CYS A 94 -19.55 -0.93 21.73
CA CYS A 94 -19.54 -2.37 22.01
C CYS A 94 -18.09 -2.90 22.03
N ASP A 95 -17.90 -4.10 22.58
CA ASP A 95 -16.56 -4.68 22.75
C ASP A 95 -15.77 -4.76 21.43
N ARG A 96 -16.45 -5.07 20.32
CA ARG A 96 -15.84 -5.08 18.99
C ARG A 96 -15.37 -3.69 18.54
N CYS A 97 -16.14 -2.65 18.83
CA CYS A 97 -15.79 -1.28 18.48
C CYS A 97 -14.67 -0.73 19.37
N ILE A 98 -14.63 -1.11 20.65
CA ILE A 98 -13.54 -0.76 21.58
C ILE A 98 -12.22 -1.35 21.07
N ASN A 99 -12.20 -2.63 20.69
CA ASN A 99 -11.00 -3.28 20.17
C ASN A 99 -10.49 -2.65 18.86
N LYS A 100 -11.39 -2.17 18.00
CA LYS A 100 -10.96 -1.46 16.78
C LYS A 100 -10.37 -0.09 17.09
N GLN A 101 -10.96 0.64 18.05
CA GLN A 101 -10.43 1.93 18.49
C GLN A 101 -9.07 1.81 19.18
N SER A 102 -8.83 0.75 19.95
CA SER A 102 -7.53 0.55 20.62
C SER A 102 -6.40 0.32 19.62
N ILE A 103 -6.66 -0.41 18.52
CA ILE A 103 -5.66 -0.62 17.46
C ILE A 103 -5.32 0.70 16.76
N ILE A 104 -6.33 1.49 16.37
CA ILE A 104 -6.13 2.80 15.74
C ILE A 104 -5.32 3.72 16.67
N ARG A 105 -5.64 3.71 17.96
CA ARG A 105 -4.91 4.50 18.96
C ARG A 105 -3.45 4.05 19.09
N TRP A 106 -3.19 2.74 19.08
CA TRP A 106 -1.83 2.20 19.17
C TRP A 106 -0.98 2.65 17.99
N PHE A 107 -1.50 2.55 16.75
CA PHE A 107 -0.80 3.07 15.57
C PHE A 107 -0.58 4.58 15.60
N ALA A 108 -1.47 5.34 16.24
CA ALA A 108 -1.34 6.79 16.35
C ALA A 108 -0.35 7.23 17.44
N ASP A 109 -0.06 6.40 18.44
CA ASP A 109 0.86 6.72 19.54
C ASP A 109 2.33 6.74 19.06
N ASP A 110 2.66 5.90 18.08
CA ASP A 110 3.97 5.87 17.43
C ASP A 110 4.18 7.08 16.49
N PHE A 111 3.14 7.85 16.19
CA PHE A 111 3.26 9.07 15.40
C PHE A 111 3.68 10.23 16.30
N ILE A 112 4.98 10.34 16.55
CA ILE A 112 5.58 11.57 17.07
C ILE A 112 5.73 12.52 15.89
N PRO A 113 4.96 13.63 15.80
CA PRO A 113 5.24 14.64 14.80
C PRO A 113 6.64 15.20 15.06
N ASP A 114 7.50 15.21 14.04
CA ASP A 114 8.80 15.85 14.11
C ASP A 114 8.57 17.32 14.49
N ASP A 115 9.02 17.71 15.67
CA ASP A 115 9.06 19.11 16.09
C ASP A 115 10.00 19.83 15.12
N GLU A 116 9.43 20.48 14.09
CA GLU A 116 10.18 21.36 13.22
C GLU A 116 10.95 22.38 14.06
N ASN A 117 12.27 22.37 13.88
CA ASN A 117 13.27 23.30 14.41
C ASN A 117 12.68 24.66 14.82
N VAL A 118 12.44 24.84 16.12
CA VAL A 118 12.36 26.19 16.70
C VAL A 118 13.80 26.71 16.73
N THR A 119 14.27 27.27 15.62
CA THR A 119 15.42 28.17 15.61
C THR A 119 15.05 29.36 16.51
N ASN A 120 15.52 29.31 17.75
CA ASN A 120 15.60 30.49 18.59
C ASN A 120 16.89 31.23 18.20
N ASP A 121 16.71 32.40 17.61
CA ASP A 121 17.61 33.56 17.45
C ASP A 121 19.14 33.36 17.51
#